data_AF-A0A945V6H1-F1
#
_entry.id   AF-A0A945V6H1-F1
#
_cell.length_a   1.000
_cell.length_b   1.000
_cell.length_c   1.000
_cell.angle_alpha   90.00
_cell.angle_beta   90.00
_cell.angle_gamma   90.00
#
_symmetry.space_group_name_H-M   'P 1'
#
loop_
_entity.id
_entity.type
_entity.pdbx_description
1 polymer ?
#
loop_
_entity_poly.entity_id
_entity_poly.type
_entity_poly.pdbx_seq_one_letter_code
_entity_poly.pdbx_strand_id
1 'polypeptide(L)'
;AIKKFGINNVSVYESQFKPMHYAFNPDGAHCLMKLIVLGAEEKIVGCHGIGMGMDEMMQGFAVAVRMGATKKDFDDTVAIHPTAAEEMVTMKKSRAAETNQK
;
A
#
# COMPACT_ATOMS: atom_id res chain seq x y z
N ALA A 1 0.91 7.70 11.75
CA ALA A 1 0.02 6.72 12.41
C ALA A 1 0.42 6.42 13.86
N ILE A 2 1.63 5.94 14.13
CA ILE A 2 2.10 5.54 15.48
C ILE A 2 1.83 6.59 16.57
N LYS A 3 2.24 7.86 16.36
CA LYS A 3 2.00 8.96 17.32
C LYS A 3 0.53 9.13 17.70
N LYS A 4 -0.40 8.82 16.79
CA LYS A 4 -1.84 9.03 16.95
C LYS A 4 -2.54 7.80 17.56
N PHE A 5 -2.11 6.60 17.20
CA PHE A 5 -2.84 5.36 17.49
C PHE A 5 -2.09 4.39 18.41
N GLY A 6 -0.83 4.66 18.73
CA GLY A 6 0.05 3.75 19.46
C GLY A 6 0.70 2.72 18.54
N ILE A 7 1.93 2.32 18.85
CA ILE A 7 2.74 1.41 18.01
C ILE A 7 2.12 0.01 17.89
N ASN A 8 1.52 -0.50 18.98
CA ASN A 8 0.94 -1.84 19.05
C ASN A 8 -0.36 -2.00 18.24
N ASN A 9 -0.97 -0.89 17.82
CA ASN A 9 -2.23 -0.89 17.08
C ASN A 9 -2.03 -0.70 15.57
N VAL A 10 -0.80 -0.51 15.11
CA VAL A 10 -0.52 -0.19 13.71
C VAL A 10 0.31 -1.31 13.09
N SER A 11 -0.15 -1.79 11.95
CA SER A 11 0.57 -2.74 11.11
C SER A 11 0.77 -2.14 9.72
N VAL A 12 1.76 -2.64 8.99
CA VAL A 12 2.14 -2.14 7.67
C VAL A 12 2.18 -3.31 6.70
N TYR A 13 1.42 -3.20 5.62
CA TYR A 13 1.62 -4.00 4.41
C TYR A 13 2.55 -3.22 3.48
N GLU A 14 3.49 -3.91 2.85
CA GLU A 14 4.52 -3.29 2.02
C GLU A 14 4.82 -4.19 0.82
N SER A 15 4.96 -3.59 -0.36
CA SER A 15 5.45 -4.26 -1.57
C SER A 15 6.50 -3.38 -2.25
N GLN A 16 7.59 -4.00 -2.69
CA GLN A 16 8.60 -3.38 -3.54
C GLN A 16 8.77 -4.26 -4.78
N PHE A 17 8.59 -3.66 -5.96
CA PHE A 17 8.56 -4.40 -7.21
C PHE A 17 9.07 -3.55 -8.37
N LYS A 18 9.43 -4.21 -9.46
CA LYS A 18 9.76 -3.55 -10.72
C LYS A 18 8.54 -3.63 -11.64
N PRO A 19 7.89 -2.50 -11.99
CA PRO A 19 6.73 -2.51 -12.88
C PRO A 19 7.04 -3.20 -14.21
N MET A 20 6.05 -3.90 -14.78
CA MET A 20 6.21 -4.59 -16.06
C MET A 20 6.62 -3.65 -17.19
N HIS A 21 6.26 -2.36 -17.12
CA HIS A 21 6.73 -1.32 -18.03
C HIS A 21 8.28 -1.29 -18.16
N TYR A 22 8.99 -1.65 -17.09
CA TYR A 22 10.45 -1.71 -17.04
C TYR A 22 11.02 -3.14 -17.15
N ALA A 23 10.21 -4.15 -17.48
CA ALA A 23 10.65 -5.55 -17.48
C ALA A 23 11.93 -5.82 -18.28
N PHE A 24 12.13 -5.11 -19.39
CA PHE A 24 13.29 -5.24 -20.27
C PHE A 24 14.31 -4.09 -20.15
N ASN A 25 14.12 -3.18 -19.19
CA ASN A 25 15.05 -2.08 -18.94
C ASN A 25 15.80 -2.34 -17.62
N PRO A 26 17.07 -2.75 -17.63
CA PRO A 26 17.85 -3.02 -16.42
C PRO A 26 17.82 -1.87 -15.41
N ASP A 27 17.90 -0.63 -15.91
CA ASP A 27 17.97 0.60 -15.11
C ASP A 27 16.59 1.16 -14.71
N GLY A 28 15.52 0.44 -15.02
CA GLY A 28 14.16 0.84 -14.66
C GLY A 28 13.96 0.91 -13.15
N ALA A 29 13.38 2.01 -12.68
CA ALA A 29 13.16 2.27 -11.27
C ALA A 29 12.15 1.30 -10.64
N HIS A 30 12.38 0.97 -9.37
CA HIS A 30 11.44 0.19 -8.57
C HIS A 30 10.33 1.09 -8.03
N CYS A 31 9.15 0.49 -7.86
CA CYS A 31 8.07 1.08 -7.08
C CYS A 31 8.10 0.53 -5.65
N LEU A 32 7.65 1.35 -4.70
CA LEU A 32 7.42 0.95 -3.32
C LEU A 32 6.03 1.43 -2.90
N MET A 33 5.26 0.54 -2.30
CA MET A 33 3.90 0.80 -1.86
C MET A 33 3.70 0.32 -0.43
N LYS A 34 2.89 1.05 0.33
CA LYS A 34 2.53 0.71 1.71
C LYS A 34 1.06 0.99 2.02
N LEU A 35 0.43 0.06 2.72
CA LEU A 35 -0.84 0.29 3.41
C LEU A 35 -0.58 0.27 4.92
N ILE A 36 -1.01 1.34 5.57
CA ILE A 36 -0.95 1.48 7.03
C ILE A 36 -2.33 1.14 7.57
N VAL A 37 -2.41 0.06 8.35
CA VAL A 37 -3.67 -0.45 8.89
C VAL A 37 -3.74 -0.29 10.41
N LEU A 38 -4.96 -0.14 10.93
CA LEU A 38 -5.23 0.11 12.33
C LEU A 38 -6.09 -1.01 12.94
N GLY A 39 -5.61 -1.59 14.05
CA GLY A 39 -6.35 -2.52 14.88
C GLY A 39 -6.65 -3.87 14.21
N ALA A 40 -7.48 -4.68 14.87
CA ALA A 40 -7.83 -6.03 14.41
C ALA A 40 -8.68 -6.03 13.11
N GLU A 41 -9.48 -4.99 12.89
CA GLU A 41 -10.29 -4.81 11.67
C GLU A 41 -9.46 -4.30 10.48
N GLU A 42 -8.17 -4.05 10.69
CA GLU A 42 -7.22 -3.58 9.67
C GLU A 42 -7.73 -2.41 8.84
N LYS A 43 -8.35 -1.42 9.50
CA LYS A 43 -8.83 -0.21 8.83
C LYS A 43 -7.66 0.54 8.21
N ILE A 44 -7.77 0.90 6.94
CA ILE A 44 -6.70 1.62 6.24
C ILE A 44 -6.70 3.08 6.71
N VAL A 45 -5.60 3.49 7.34
CA VAL A 45 -5.37 4.85 7.86
C VAL A 45 -4.22 5.57 7.16
N GLY A 46 -3.56 4.91 6.21
CA GLY A 46 -2.57 5.49 5.32
C GLY A 46 -2.38 4.63 4.08
N CYS A 47 -2.24 5.27 2.93
CA CYS A 47 -1.92 4.64 1.65
C CYS A 47 -0.78 5.46 1.04
N HIS A 48 0.36 4.81 0.79
CA HIS A 48 1.58 5.48 0.35
C HIS A 48 2.14 4.74 -0.86
N GLY A 49 2.53 5.48 -1.89
CA GLY A 49 3.20 4.93 -3.05
C GLY A 49 4.30 5.87 -3.53
N ILE A 50 5.38 5.29 -4.05
CA ILE A 50 6.39 6.01 -4.82
C ILE A 50 6.71 5.18 -6.06
N GLY A 51 6.68 5.84 -7.22
CA GLY A 51 6.79 5.19 -8.51
C GLY A 51 6.10 5.97 -9.61
N MET A 52 6.06 5.38 -10.80
CA MET A 52 5.36 5.93 -11.97
C MET A 52 3.84 5.81 -11.79
N GLY A 53 3.10 6.87 -12.13
CA GLY A 53 1.63 6.88 -12.14
C GLY A 53 0.98 6.82 -10.74
N MET A 54 1.70 7.25 -9.70
CA MET A 54 1.16 7.26 -8.34
C MET A 54 0.09 8.33 -8.18
N ASP A 55 0.19 9.46 -8.87
CA ASP A 55 -0.76 10.56 -8.83
C ASP A 55 -2.15 10.13 -9.32
N GLU A 56 -2.26 9.47 -10.47
CA GLU A 56 -3.55 8.98 -10.97
C GLU A 56 -4.10 7.84 -10.11
N MET A 57 -3.23 6.91 -9.71
CA MET A 57 -3.61 5.76 -8.90
C MET A 57 -4.10 6.17 -7.50
N MET A 58 -3.36 7.07 -6.82
CA MET A 58 -3.68 7.49 -5.47
C MET A 58 -5.00 8.26 -5.42
N GLN A 59 -5.39 8.96 -6.49
CA GLN A 59 -6.68 9.62 -6.57
C GLN A 59 -7.84 8.62 -6.40
N GLY A 60 -7.76 7.44 -7.03
CA GLY A 60 -8.75 6.38 -6.90
C GLY A 60 -8.79 5.79 -5.48
N PHE A 61 -7.63 5.43 -4.93
CA PHE A 61 -7.55 4.85 -3.58
C PHE A 61 -7.93 5.86 -2.48
N ALA A 62 -7.72 7.16 -2.70
CA ALA A 62 -8.15 8.20 -1.76
C ALA A 62 -9.68 8.15 -1.51
N VAL A 63 -10.47 7.84 -2.54
CA VAL A 63 -11.92 7.65 -2.40
C VAL A 63 -12.23 6.46 -1.47
N ALA A 64 -11.60 5.31 -1.70
CA ALA A 64 -11.79 4.11 -0.86
C ALA A 64 -11.37 4.36 0.60
N VAL A 65 -10.22 5.00 0.82
CA VAL A 65 -9.75 5.37 2.17
C VAL A 65 -10.73 6.35 2.83
N ARG A 66 -11.26 7.32 2.09
CA ARG A 66 -12.27 8.27 2.61
C ARG A 66 -13.57 7.58 3.01
N MET A 67 -13.98 6.53 2.29
CA MET A 67 -15.12 5.68 2.61
C MET A 67 -14.87 4.74 3.80
N GLY A 68 -13.62 4.61 4.25
CA GLY A 68 -13.25 3.83 5.42
C GLY A 68 -12.87 2.38 5.11
N ALA A 69 -12.35 2.13 3.91
CA ALA A 69 -11.91 0.79 3.50
C ALA A 69 -10.96 0.12 4.51
N THR A 70 -11.12 -1.19 4.61
CA THR A 70 -10.29 -2.11 5.38
C THR A 70 -9.33 -2.86 4.46
N LYS A 71 -8.34 -3.55 5.03
CA LYS A 71 -7.47 -4.42 4.25
C LYS A 71 -8.25 -5.52 3.52
N LYS A 72 -9.31 -6.04 4.13
CA LYS A 72 -10.20 -7.04 3.53
C LYS A 72 -10.84 -6.54 2.24
N ASP A 73 -11.30 -5.29 2.19
CA ASP A 73 -11.88 -4.70 0.97
C ASP A 73 -10.87 -4.66 -0.19
N PHE A 74 -9.60 -4.39 0.13
CA PHE A 74 -8.51 -4.43 -0.84
C PHE A 74 -8.20 -5.86 -1.29
N ASP A 75 -8.16 -6.83 -0.37
CA ASP A 75 -7.93 -8.24 -0.70
C ASP A 75 -9.06 -8.88 -1.52
N ASP A 76 -10.30 -8.42 -1.32
CA ASP A 76 -11.48 -8.89 -2.06
C ASP A 76 -11.61 -8.23 -3.45
N THR A 77 -10.76 -7.22 -3.75
CA THR A 77 -10.76 -6.53 -5.05
C THR A 77 -9.96 -7.33 -6.07
N VAL A 78 -10.55 -7.55 -7.25
CA VAL A 78 -9.85 -8.20 -8.38
C VAL A 78 -8.79 -7.26 -8.96
N ALA A 79 -7.55 -7.73 -8.98
CA ALA A 79 -6.44 -7.06 -9.62
C ALA A 79 -6.62 -6.95 -11.15
N ILE A 80 -6.26 -5.78 -11.71
CA ILE A 80 -6.11 -5.60 -13.15
C ILE A 80 -4.64 -5.81 -13.50
N HIS A 81 -4.36 -6.80 -14.35
CA HIS A 81 -3.01 -7.16 -14.76
C HIS A 81 -2.74 -6.81 -16.24
N PRO A 82 -1.57 -6.24 -16.61
CA PRO A 82 -0.47 -5.82 -15.74
C PRO A 82 -0.57 -4.34 -15.34
N THR A 83 -0.61 -4.02 -14.04
CA THR A 83 -0.63 -2.63 -13.56
C THR A 83 0.19 -2.46 -12.29
N ALA A 84 0.80 -1.30 -12.08
CA ALA A 84 1.42 -1.03 -10.78
C ALA A 84 0.37 -1.04 -9.64
N ALA A 85 -0.88 -0.66 -9.93
CA ALA A 85 -1.97 -0.59 -8.95
C ALA A 85 -2.38 -1.95 -8.40
N GLU A 86 -2.15 -3.04 -9.16
CA GLU A 86 -2.49 -4.39 -8.70
C GLU A 86 -1.79 -4.76 -7.39
N GLU A 87 -0.58 -4.23 -7.18
CA GLU A 87 0.21 -4.46 -5.97
C GLU A 87 -0.43 -3.88 -4.71
N MET A 88 -1.27 -2.84 -4.82
CA MET A 88 -2.02 -2.32 -3.66
C MET A 88 -3.07 -3.31 -3.17
N VAL A 89 -3.64 -4.13 -4.06
CA VAL A 89 -4.74 -5.06 -3.73
C VAL A 89 -4.27 -6.50 -3.52
N THR A 90 -2.97 -6.79 -3.67
CA THR A 90 -2.43 -8.16 -3.54
C THR A 90 -1.49 -8.37 -2.36
N MET A 91 -1.15 -7.35 -1.56
CA MET A 91 -0.25 -7.50 -0.41
C MET A 91 -0.82 -8.49 0.63
N LYS A 92 -0.06 -9.55 0.96
CA LYS A 92 -0.51 -10.62 1.87
C LYS A 92 0.11 -10.63 3.26
N LYS A 93 1.33 -10.10 3.42
CA LYS A 93 2.05 -10.14 4.69
C LYS A 93 2.17 -8.73 5.24
N SER A 94 1.73 -8.54 6.47
CA SER A 94 2.01 -7.34 7.24
C SER A 94 3.20 -7.54 8.17
N ARG A 95 3.75 -6.42 8.62
CA ARG A 95 4.71 -6.34 9.72
C ARG A 95 4.19 -5.36 10.76
N ALA A 96 4.66 -5.50 12.00
CA ALA A 96 4.42 -4.49 13.02
C ALA A 96 5.00 -3.14 12.59
N ALA A 97 4.32 -2.05 12.96
CA ALA A 97 4.86 -0.72 12.74
C ALA A 97 6.08 -0.48 13.63
N GLU A 98 7.06 0.23 13.10
CA GLU A 98 8.29 0.59 13.79
C GLU A 98 8.52 2.11 13.68
N THR A 99 9.17 2.69 14.68
CA THR A 99 9.67 4.06 14.58
C THR A 99 11.08 4.02 14.04
N ASN A 100 11.37 4.77 12.98
CA ASN A 100 12.75 5.05 12.62
C ASN A 100 13.34 5.92 13.74
N GLN A 101 14.07 5.32 14.68
CA GLN A 101 14.97 6.06 15.55
C GLN A 101 16.12 6.55 14.66
N LYS A 102 16.05 7.83 14.29
CA LYS A 102 17.24 8.61 13.98
C LYS A 102 17.49 9.53 15.16
#